data_AF-W1YTR9-F1
#
_entry.id   AF-W1YTR9-F1
#
_cell.length_a   1.000
_cell.length_b   1.000
_cell.length_c   1.000
_cell.angle_alpha   90.00
_cell.angle_beta   90.00
_cell.angle_gamma   90.00
#
_symmetry.space_group_name_H-M   'P 1'
#
loop_
_entity.id
_entity.type
_entity.pdbx_description
1 polymer ?
#
loop_
_entity_poly.entity_id
_entity_poly.type
_entity_poly.pdbx_seq_one_letter_code
_entity_poly.pdbx_strand_id
1 'polypeptide(L)' 'MLELIYKMQPLDYVYLLVGIILFIFAIQSFLDKEHKYRIGTGLFWLLYSVSFIFGSYLSKEINGWLVIAMAAIVLVKQL' A
#
# COMPACT_ATOMS: atom_id res chain seq x y z
N MET A 1 -4.58 9.39 -20.45
CA MET A 1 -3.70 8.68 -19.50
C MET A 1 -2.35 9.39 -19.36
N LEU A 2 -1.60 9.62 -20.45
CA LEU A 2 -0.35 10.41 -20.42
C LEU A 2 -0.54 11.86 -19.93
N GLU A 3 -1.62 12.54 -20.35
CA GLU A 3 -1.89 13.91 -19.88
C GLU A 3 -2.12 14.03 -18.36
N LEU A 4 -2.57 12.94 -17.71
CA LEU A 4 -2.79 12.92 -16.27
C LEU A 4 -1.44 12.94 -15.54
N ILE A 5 -0.49 12.15 -16.04
CA ILE A 5 0.87 12.04 -15.51
C ILE A 5 1.63 13.36 -15.63
N TYR A 6 1.44 14.11 -16.72
CA TYR A 6 2.11 15.40 -16.92
C TYR A 6 1.55 16.56 -16.08
N LYS A 7 0.35 16.41 -15.48
CA LYS A 7 -0.29 17.43 -14.63
C LYS A 7 -0.10 17.19 -13.13
N MET A 8 0.57 16.09 -12.76
CA MET A 8 0.83 15.71 -11.38
C MET A 8 1.78 16.71 -10.69
N GLN A 9 1.51 16.99 -9.42
CA GLN A 9 2.42 17.77 -8.58
C GLN A 9 3.64 16.91 -8.19
N PRO A 10 4.78 17.52 -7.82
CA PRO A 10 5.96 16.79 -7.35
C PRO A 10 5.65 15.74 -6.27
N LEU A 11 4.74 16.05 -5.36
CA LEU A 11 4.32 15.16 -4.28
C LEU A 11 3.59 13.90 -4.80
N ASP A 12 2.80 14.03 -5.87
CA ASP A 12 2.06 12.90 -6.44
C ASP A 12 3.02 11.86 -7.04
N TYR A 13 4.14 12.30 -7.62
CA TYR A 13 5.19 11.38 -8.10
C TYR A 13 5.87 10.65 -6.95
N VAL A 14 6.10 11.34 -5.82
CA VAL A 14 6.65 10.70 -4.61
C VAL A 14 5.68 9.66 -4.09
N TYR A 15 4.38 9.97 -4.04
CA TYR A 15 3.37 9.00 -3.61
C TYR A 15 3.27 7.80 -4.55
N LEU A 16 3.33 8.02 -5.86
CA LEU A 16 3.35 6.93 -6.83
C LEU A 16 4.60 6.05 -6.68
N LEU A 17 5.78 6.66 -6.53
CA LEU A 17 7.04 5.95 -6.35
C LEU A 17 7.02 5.10 -5.07
N VAL A 18 6.63 5.70 -3.95
CA VAL A 18 6.51 5.00 -2.66
C VAL A 18 5.50 3.86 -2.77
N GLY A 19 4.34 4.12 -3.38
CA GLY A 19 3.30 3.12 -3.62
C GLY A 19 3.80 1.91 -4.40
N ILE A 20 4.61 2.13 -5.45
CA ILE A 20 5.23 1.04 -6.24
C ILE A 20 6.24 0.25 -5.40
N ILE A 21 7.08 0.92 -4.61
CA ILE A 21 8.05 0.25 -3.73
C ILE A 21 7.32 -0.63 -2.70
N LEU A 22 6.25 -0.11 -2.09
CA LEU A 22 5.41 -0.85 -1.15
C LEU A 22 4.73 -2.05 -1.83
N PHE A 23 4.30 -1.91 -3.09
CA PHE A 23 3.73 -3.01 -3.86
C PHE A 23 4.75 -4.13 -4.08
N ILE A 24 5.99 -3.76 -4.40
CA ILE A 24 7.09 -4.72 -4.55
C ILE A 24 7.34 -5.46 -3.23
N PHE A 25 7.34 -4.77 -2.09
CA PHE A 25 7.44 -5.42 -0.78
C PHE A 25 6.26 -6.32 -0.46
N ALA A 26 5.05 -5.97 -0.88
CA ALA A 26 3.89 -6.84 -0.75
C ALA A 26 4.10 -8.15 -1.51
N ILE A 27 4.51 -8.08 -2.79
CA ILE A 27 4.83 -9.25 -3.60
C ILE A 27 5.93 -10.10 -2.95
N GLN A 28 7.05 -9.48 -2.57
CA GLN A 28 8.16 -10.19 -1.93
C GLN A 28 7.71 -10.89 -0.64
N SER A 29 6.89 -10.21 0.17
CA SER A 29 6.34 -10.79 1.40
C SER A 29 5.50 -12.02 1.09
N PHE A 30 4.59 -11.97 0.10
CA PHE A 30 3.79 -13.14 -0.28
C PHE A 30 4.64 -14.31 -0.79
N LEU A 31 5.73 -14.02 -1.49
CA LEU A 31 6.63 -15.02 -2.08
C LEU A 31 7.62 -15.62 -1.08
N ASP A 32 7.89 -14.96 0.04
CA ASP A 32 8.78 -15.44 1.08
C ASP A 32 8.15 -16.62 1.84
N LYS A 33 8.52 -17.85 1.48
CA LYS A 33 7.99 -19.08 2.08
C LYS A 33 8.58 -19.38 3.47
N GLU A 34 9.70 -18.78 3.83
CA GLU A 34 10.35 -18.97 5.12
C GLU A 34 9.71 -18.06 6.19
N HIS A 35 9.08 -16.96 5.77
CA HIS A 35 8.38 -16.06 6.67
C HIS A 35 7.04 -16.63 7.14
N LYS A 36 6.95 -16.89 8.45
CA LYS A 36 5.76 -17.45 9.12
C LYS A 36 4.48 -16.63 8.88
N TYR A 37 4.59 -15.29 8.80
CA TYR A 37 3.45 -14.39 8.65
C TYR A 37 3.37 -13.73 7.27
N ARG A 38 3.96 -14.36 6.24
CA ARG A 38 4.03 -13.86 4.87
C ARG A 38 2.74 -13.29 4.28
N ILE A 39 1.60 -13.88 4.61
CA ILE A 39 0.29 -13.42 4.12
C ILE A 39 -0.13 -12.11 4.80
N GLY A 40 -0.01 -12.02 6.13
CA GLY A 40 -0.37 -10.80 6.86
C GLY A 40 0.56 -9.64 6.53
N THR A 41 1.87 -9.89 6.50
CA THR A 41 2.87 -8.91 6.08
C THR A 41 2.63 -8.44 4.65
N GLY A 42 2.36 -9.37 3.72
CA GLY A 42 2.02 -9.02 2.33
C GLY A 42 0.74 -8.20 2.20
N LEU A 43 -0.32 -8.56 2.93
CA LEU A 43 -1.58 -7.82 2.94
C LEU A 43 -1.41 -6.40 3.51
N PHE A 44 -0.61 -6.25 4.57
CA PHE A 44 -0.29 -4.94 5.13
C PHE A 44 0.39 -4.04 4.10
N TRP A 45 1.46 -4.52 3.45
CA TRP A 45 2.17 -3.75 2.43
C TRP A 45 1.31 -3.46 1.20
N LEU A 46 0.42 -4.40 0.84
CA LEU A 46 -0.52 -4.21 -0.28
C LEU A 46 -1.53 -3.10 0.01
N LEU A 47 -2.17 -3.11 1.18
CA LEU A 47 -3.11 -2.06 1.60
C LEU A 47 -2.42 -0.69 1.66
N TYR A 48 -1.17 -0.69 2.13
CA TYR A 48 -0.39 0.54 2.22
C TYR A 48 -0.03 1.09 0.85
N SER A 49 0.40 0.21 -0.07
CA SER A 49 0.63 0.55 -1.46
C SER A 49 -0.60 1.15 -2.14
N VAL A 50 -1.77 0.55 -1.97
CA VAL A 50 -3.04 1.05 -2.52
C VAL A 50 -3.34 2.46 -2.02
N SER A 51 -3.12 2.71 -0.72
CA SER A 51 -3.33 4.04 -0.11
C SER A 51 -2.42 5.11 -0.73
N PHE A 52 -1.22 4.74 -1.17
CA PHE A 52 -0.26 5.65 -1.80
C PHE A 52 -0.50 5.85 -3.30
N ILE A 53 -0.72 4.78 -4.06
CA ILE A 53 -0.94 4.85 -5.51
C ILE A 53 -2.26 5.55 -5.83
N PHE A 54 -3.30 5.24 -5.06
CA PHE A 54 -4.65 5.74 -5.31
C PHE A 54 -5.07 6.84 -4.34
N GLY A 55 -4.18 7.32 -3.47
CA GLY A 55 -4.53 8.23 -2.37
C GLY A 55 -5.31 9.48 -2.78
N SER A 56 -4.99 10.07 -3.93
CA SER A 56 -5.68 11.24 -4.49
C SER A 56 -7.06 10.93 -5.10
N TYR A 57 -7.35 9.66 -5.41
CA TYR A 57 -8.63 9.18 -5.92
C TYR A 57 -9.52 8.57 -4.83
N LEU A 58 -8.94 8.25 -3.67
CA LEU A 58 -9.66 7.69 -2.53
C LEU A 58 -10.26 8.78 -1.65
N SER A 59 -11.49 8.59 -1.21
CA SER A 59 -12.09 9.48 -0.21
C SER A 59 -11.34 9.35 1.13
N LYS A 60 -11.45 10.37 1.99
CA LYS A 60 -10.82 10.36 3.32
C LYS A 60 -11.28 9.17 4.15
N GLU A 61 -12.55 8.81 4.02
CA GLU A 61 -13.18 7.68 4.69
C GLU A 61 -12.56 6.36 4.23
N ILE A 62 -12.38 6.16 2.91
CA ILE A 62 -11.76 4.93 2.38
C ILE A 62 -10.32 4.80 2.86
N ASN A 63 -9.54 5.89 2.83
CA ASN A 63 -8.18 5.88 3.38
C ASN A 63 -8.17 5.55 4.88
N GLY A 64 -9.12 6.08 5.66
CA GLY A 64 -9.29 5.72 7.07
C GLY A 64 -9.55 4.23 7.28
N TRP A 65 -10.41 3.63 6.46
CA TRP A 65 -10.69 2.18 6.53
C TRP A 65 -9.48 1.32 6.16
N LEU A 66 -8.68 1.73 5.17
CA LEU A 66 -7.42 1.05 4.83
C LEU A 66 -6.45 1.05 6.02
N VAL A 67 -6.32 2.19 6.71
CA VAL A 67 -5.49 2.30 7.91
C VAL A 67 -5.99 1.42 9.06
N ILE A 68 -7.31 1.37 9.29
CA ILE A 68 -7.90 0.50 10.30
C ILE A 68 -7.65 -0.98 9.95
N ALA A 69 -7.78 -1.37 8.68
CA ALA A 69 -7.48 -2.73 8.25
C ALA A 69 -6.00 -3.09 8.47
N MET A 70 -5.08 -2.18 8.15
CA MET A 70 -3.65 -2.36 8.46
C MET A 70 -3.39 -2.54 9.96
N ALA A 71 -4.01 -1.71 10.80
CA ALA A 71 -3.90 -1.84 12.25
C ALA A 71 -4.47 -3.18 12.77
N ALA A 72 -5.58 -3.65 12.20
CA ALA A 72 -6.15 -4.95 12.54
C ALA A 72 -5.19 -6.11 12.26
N ILE A 73 -4.46 -6.09 11.13
CA ILE A 73 -3.44 -7.09 10.80
C ILE A 73 -2.32 -7.11 11.88
N VAL A 74 -1.87 -5.92 12.31
CA VAL A 74 -0.86 -5.80 13.38
C VAL A 74 -1.41 -6.35 14.70
N LEU A 75 -2.65 -6.02 15.05
CA LEU A 75 -3.29 -6.46 16.30
C LEU A 75 -3.38 -7.99 16.41
N VAL A 76 -3.62 -8.69 15.30
CA VAL A 76 -3.67 -10.17 15.28
C VAL A 76 -2.28 -10.83 15.21
N LYS A 77 -1.20 -10.06 15.39
CA LYS A 77 0.20 -10.52 15.36
C LYS A 77 0.59 -11.22 14.06
N GLN A 78 0.09 -10.68 12.94
CA GLN A 78 0.37 -11.17 11.59
C GLN A 78 1.36 -10.27 10.83
N LEU A 79 2.17 -9.50 11.56
CA LEU A 79 3.38 -8.83 11.05
C LEU A 79 4.63 -9.47 11.65
#